data_AF-A0A1Q4A5S9-F1
#
_entry.id   AF-A0A1Q4A5S9-F1
#
_cell.length_a   1.000
_cell.length_b   1.000
_cell.length_c   1.000
_cell.angle_alpha   90.00
_cell.angle_beta   90.00
_cell.angle_gamma   90.00
#
_symmetry.space_group_name_H-M   'P 1'
#
loop_
_entity.id
_entity.type
_entity.pdbx_description
1 polymer ?
#
loop_
_entity_poly.entity_id
_entity_poly.type
_entity_poly.pdbx_seq_one_letter_code
_entity_poly.pdbx_strand_id
1 'polypeptide(L)'
;MDIPALVPSVAVPFRVTVGITLVTAFAGLGLAIYDLVASGWSESFLYATGRSLVFLFIAIAVSIARWPAGAVLAAAALAVVDVLDTIVGVIRGDALFIVVPLVLALATGAAALWLNSAIRRSR
;
A
#
# COMPACT_ATOMS: atom_id res chain seq x y z
N MET A 1 -22.72 -14.28 9.10
CA MET A 1 -22.79 -12.92 8.55
C MET A 1 -22.45 -13.06 7.08
N ASP A 2 -23.41 -12.88 6.19
CA ASP A 2 -23.19 -13.08 4.75
C ASP A 2 -22.37 -11.92 4.20
N ILE A 3 -21.23 -12.23 3.57
CA ILE A 3 -20.35 -11.21 2.99
C ILE A 3 -20.94 -10.83 1.62
N PRO A 4 -21.34 -9.56 1.41
CA PRO A 4 -21.97 -9.14 0.17
C PRO A 4 -21.08 -9.45 -1.04
N ALA A 5 -21.70 -9.88 -2.14
CA ALA A 5 -20.99 -10.03 -3.40
C ALA A 5 -20.62 -8.65 -3.95
N LEU A 6 -19.42 -8.54 -4.52
CA LEU A 6 -19.01 -7.33 -5.23
C LEU A 6 -19.74 -7.25 -6.57
N VAL A 7 -20.11 -6.02 -6.95
CA VAL A 7 -20.62 -5.75 -8.31
C VAL A 7 -19.55 -6.17 -9.33
N PRO A 8 -19.90 -6.85 -10.44
CA PRO A 8 -18.93 -7.37 -11.40
C PRO A 8 -17.94 -6.31 -11.92
N SER A 9 -18.40 -5.07 -12.13
CA SER A 9 -17.58 -3.94 -12.57
C SER A 9 -16.57 -3.46 -11.52
N VAL A 10 -16.77 -3.79 -10.24
CA VAL A 10 -15.91 -3.39 -9.12
C VAL A 10 -14.98 -4.54 -8.71
N ALA A 11 -15.32 -5.79 -9.00
CA ALA A 11 -14.60 -6.97 -8.55
C ALA A 11 -13.12 -7.02 -9.02
N VAL A 12 -12.86 -6.74 -10.30
CA VAL A 12 -11.48 -6.73 -10.83
C VAL A 12 -10.68 -5.55 -10.28
N PRO A 13 -11.16 -4.29 -10.36
CA PRO A 13 -10.47 -3.16 -9.73
C PRO A 13 -10.16 -3.41 -8.26
N PHE A 14 -11.11 -3.97 -7.52
CA PHE A 14 -10.95 -4.26 -6.10
C PHE A 14 -9.80 -5.25 -5.84
N ARG A 15 -9.77 -6.37 -6.56
CA ARG A 15 -8.72 -7.38 -6.43
C ARG A 15 -7.34 -6.82 -6.77
N VAL A 16 -7.26 -5.99 -7.81
CA VAL A 16 -5.99 -5.35 -8.20
C VAL A 16 -5.53 -4.35 -7.15
N THR A 17 -6.43 -3.50 -6.63
CA THR A 17 -6.08 -2.55 -5.56
C THR A 17 -5.61 -3.28 -4.31
N VAL A 18 -6.32 -4.32 -3.86
CA VAL A 18 -5.90 -5.15 -2.73
C VAL A 18 -4.55 -5.82 -3.00
N GLY A 19 -4.38 -6.42 -4.18
CA GLY A 19 -3.15 -7.11 -4.58
C GLY A 19 -1.93 -6.17 -4.58
N ILE A 20 -2.07 -4.99 -5.19
CA ILE A 20 -1.01 -3.97 -5.20
C ILE A 20 -0.73 -3.48 -3.77
N THR A 21 -1.75 -3.21 -2.96
CA THR A 21 -1.56 -2.77 -1.57
C THR A 21 -0.76 -3.80 -0.77
N LEU A 22 -1.02 -5.10 -0.96
CA LEU A 22 -0.25 -6.18 -0.33
C LEU A 22 1.20 -6.20 -0.80
N VAL A 23 1.43 -6.14 -2.12
CA VAL A 23 2.79 -6.12 -2.70
C VAL A 23 3.57 -4.92 -2.19
N THR A 24 2.95 -3.74 -2.16
CA THR A 24 3.56 -2.50 -1.66
C THR A 24 3.91 -2.60 -0.17
N ALA A 25 2.99 -3.12 0.65
CA ALA A 25 3.28 -3.33 2.08
C ALA A 25 4.44 -4.31 2.29
N PHE A 26 4.51 -5.40 1.52
CA PHE A 26 5.62 -6.34 1.56
C PHE A 26 6.94 -5.73 1.08
N ALA A 27 6.92 -4.91 0.03
CA ALA A 27 8.10 -4.21 -0.44
C ALA A 27 8.63 -3.24 0.64
N GLY A 28 7.74 -2.53 1.34
CA GLY A 28 8.10 -1.70 2.49
C GLY A 28 8.76 -2.50 3.64
N LEU A 29 8.27 -3.71 3.94
CA LEU A 29 8.96 -4.61 4.88
C LEU A 29 10.35 -5.01 4.39
N GLY A 30 10.49 -5.32 3.10
CA GLY A 30 11.78 -5.64 2.49
C GLY A 30 12.78 -4.49 2.61
N LEU A 31 12.34 -3.25 2.35
CA LEU A 31 13.16 -2.04 2.52
C LEU A 31 13.57 -1.82 3.97
N ALA A 32 12.66 -2.04 4.93
CA ALA A 32 12.98 -1.92 6.35
C ALA A 32 14.03 -2.97 6.78
N ILE A 33 13.88 -4.23 6.35
CA ILE A 33 14.86 -5.29 6.63
C ILE A 33 16.21 -4.96 5.97
N TYR A 34 16.20 -4.45 4.74
CA TYR A 34 17.42 -4.02 4.06
C TYR A 34 18.14 -2.92 4.86
N ASP A 35 17.40 -1.90 5.33
CA ASP A 35 17.94 -0.81 6.15
C ASP A 35 18.56 -1.36 7.45
N LEU A 36 17.88 -2.31 8.10
CA LEU A 36 18.39 -2.98 9.31
C LEU A 36 19.73 -3.70 9.04
N VAL A 37 19.84 -4.42 7.93
CA VAL A 37 21.07 -5.15 7.58
C VAL A 37 22.21 -4.18 7.25
N ALA A 38 21.90 -3.05 6.60
CA ALA A 38 22.89 -2.06 6.18
C ALA A 38 23.36 -1.14 7.32
N SER A 39 22.46 -0.72 8.21
CA SER A 39 22.71 0.35 9.20
C SER A 39 22.63 -0.10 10.67
N GLY A 40 22.23 -1.35 10.93
CA GLY A 40 22.06 -1.87 12.28
C GLY A 40 20.71 -1.52 12.91
N TRP A 41 20.53 -1.93 14.16
CA TRP A 41 19.23 -1.81 14.84
C TRP A 41 18.93 -0.37 15.25
N SER A 42 17.75 0.14 14.88
CA SER A 42 17.29 1.50 15.18
C SER A 42 15.78 1.55 15.44
N GLU A 43 15.29 2.54 16.20
CA GLU A 43 13.84 2.74 16.43
C GLU A 43 13.08 3.00 15.12
N SER A 44 13.73 3.64 14.15
CA SER A 44 13.20 3.86 12.80
C SER A 44 12.87 2.55 12.06
N PHE A 45 13.63 1.48 12.29
CA PHE A 45 13.34 0.17 11.73
C PHE A 45 12.03 -0.42 12.27
N LEU A 46 11.82 -0.35 13.59
CA LEU A 46 10.60 -0.85 14.22
C LEU A 46 9.37 -0.08 13.74
N TYR A 47 9.51 1.24 13.62
CA TYR A 47 8.45 2.09 13.09
C TYR A 47 8.10 1.73 11.64
N ALA A 48 9.10 1.65 10.75
CA ALA A 48 8.89 1.30 9.35
C ALA A 48 8.24 -0.09 9.20
N THR A 49 8.76 -1.08 9.93
CA THR A 49 8.23 -2.46 9.92
C THR A 49 6.80 -2.51 10.45
N GLY A 50 6.53 -1.86 11.59
CA GLY A 50 5.20 -1.82 12.20
C GLY A 50 4.17 -1.17 11.27
N ARG A 51 4.53 -0.03 10.63
CA ARG A 51 3.69 0.64 9.66
C ARG A 51 3.36 -0.26 8.46
N SER A 52 4.34 -0.94 7.88
CA SER A 52 4.10 -1.86 6.77
C SER A 52 3.24 -3.06 7.16
N LEU A 53 3.41 -3.60 8.37
CA LEU A 53 2.52 -4.64 8.91
C LEU A 53 1.07 -4.14 9.08
N VAL A 54 0.88 -2.91 9.55
CA VAL A 54 -0.47 -2.31 9.67
C VAL A 54 -1.15 -2.27 8.30
N PHE A 55 -0.47 -1.78 7.26
CA PHE A 55 -1.06 -1.75 5.91
C PHE A 55 -1.30 -3.14 5.33
N LEU A 56 -0.42 -4.11 5.62
CA LEU A 56 -0.64 -5.51 5.27
C LEU A 56 -1.94 -6.04 5.88
N PHE A 57 -2.12 -5.88 7.19
CA PHE A 57 -3.31 -6.36 7.89
C PHE A 57 -4.59 -5.62 7.46
N ILE A 58 -4.51 -4.31 7.19
CA ILE A 58 -5.63 -3.56 6.63
C ILE A 58 -6.00 -4.11 5.25
N ALA A 59 -5.03 -4.35 4.37
CA ALA A 59 -5.28 -4.91 3.03
C ALA A 59 -5.95 -6.29 3.09
N ILE A 60 -5.54 -7.14 4.04
CA ILE A 60 -6.19 -8.43 4.31
C ILE A 60 -7.61 -8.23 4.82
N ALA A 61 -7.80 -7.34 5.80
CA ALA A 61 -9.10 -7.08 6.40
C ALA A 61 -10.12 -6.56 5.38
N VAL A 62 -9.73 -5.59 4.54
CA VAL A 62 -10.63 -5.06 3.49
C VAL A 62 -10.92 -6.11 2.42
N SER A 63 -9.96 -6.99 2.12
CA SER A 63 -10.13 -8.13 1.20
C SER A 63 -11.19 -9.12 1.71
N ILE A 64 -11.05 -9.54 2.97
CA ILE A 64 -11.98 -10.48 3.62
C ILE A 64 -13.38 -9.85 3.70
N ALA A 65 -13.47 -8.60 4.14
CA ALA A 65 -14.74 -7.88 4.27
C ALA A 65 -15.35 -7.48 2.91
N ARG A 66 -14.63 -7.66 1.80
CA ARG A 66 -14.99 -7.18 0.45
C ARG A 66 -15.44 -5.72 0.47
N TRP A 67 -14.68 -4.86 1.14
CA TRP A 67 -15.02 -3.46 1.37
C TRP A 67 -14.28 -2.53 0.39
N PRO A 68 -14.91 -2.09 -0.72
CA PRO A 68 -14.19 -1.39 -1.79
C PRO A 68 -13.73 0.00 -1.39
N ALA A 69 -14.57 0.74 -0.64
CA ALA A 69 -14.19 2.05 -0.14
C ALA A 69 -13.03 1.96 0.86
N GLY A 70 -13.01 0.92 1.70
CA GLY A 70 -11.87 0.64 2.59
C GLY A 70 -10.59 0.37 1.83
N ALA A 71 -10.66 -0.42 0.75
CA ALA A 71 -9.50 -0.69 -0.11
C ALA A 71 -8.97 0.58 -0.80
N VAL A 72 -9.85 1.49 -1.25
CA VAL A 72 -9.43 2.81 -1.78
C VAL A 72 -8.69 3.60 -0.71
N LEU A 73 -9.23 3.69 0.51
CA LEU A 73 -8.63 4.46 1.59
C LEU A 73 -7.28 3.88 2.03
N ALA A 74 -7.18 2.55 2.15
CA ALA A 74 -5.94 1.87 2.50
C ALA A 74 -4.85 2.10 1.46
N ALA A 75 -5.18 1.91 0.17
CA ALA A 75 -4.25 2.12 -0.93
C ALA A 75 -3.83 3.60 -1.06
N ALA A 76 -4.77 4.55 -0.92
CA ALA A 76 -4.45 5.97 -0.97
C ALA A 76 -3.53 6.39 0.20
N ALA A 77 -3.80 5.92 1.41
CA ALA A 77 -2.97 6.19 2.56
C ALA A 77 -1.56 5.60 2.40
N LEU A 78 -1.45 4.35 1.91
CA LEU A 78 -0.17 3.72 1.64
C LEU A 78 0.62 4.47 0.54
N ALA A 79 -0.05 4.90 -0.52
CA ALA A 79 0.60 5.69 -1.58
C ALA A 79 1.18 7.01 -1.05
N VAL A 80 0.46 7.72 -0.16
CA VAL A 80 0.97 8.94 0.48
C VAL A 80 2.19 8.63 1.35
N VAL A 81 2.14 7.53 2.09
CA VAL A 81 3.24 7.06 2.92
C VAL A 81 4.49 6.78 2.07
N ASP A 82 4.35 6.14 0.92
CA ASP A 82 5.47 5.87 0.01
C ASP A 82 6.03 7.16 -0.65
N VAL A 83 5.18 8.17 -0.88
CA VAL A 83 5.67 9.50 -1.29
C VAL A 83 6.54 10.13 -0.19
N LEU A 84 6.16 10.00 1.08
CA LEU A 84 6.98 10.49 2.19
C LEU A 84 8.30 9.72 2.28
N ASP A 85 8.29 8.41 2.07
CA ASP A 85 9.51 7.59 2.04
C ASP A 85 10.44 8.01 0.90
N THR A 86 9.89 8.42 -0.25
CA THR A 86 10.68 8.99 -1.35
C THR A 86 11.46 10.23 -0.88
N ILE A 87 10.82 11.12 -0.10
CA ILE A 87 11.47 12.31 0.47
C ILE A 87 12.60 11.89 1.42
N VAL A 88 12.37 10.87 2.25
CA VAL A 88 13.42 10.30 3.12
C VAL A 88 14.58 9.77 2.29
N GLY A 89 14.32 9.07 1.19
CA GLY A 89 15.35 8.62 0.26
C GLY A 89 16.19 9.75 -0.32
N VAL A 90 15.55 10.87 -0.69
CA VAL A 90 16.25 12.08 -1.18
C VAL A 90 17.16 12.66 -0.10
N ILE A 91 16.71 12.75 1.15
CA ILE A 91 17.51 13.26 2.28
C ILE A 91 18.71 12.34 2.55
N ARG A 92 18.52 11.01 2.41
CA ARG A 92 19.58 10.02 2.60
C ARG A 92 20.57 9.95 1.43
N GLY A 93 20.19 10.46 0.25
CA GLY A 93 20.99 10.35 -0.96
C GLY A 93 21.05 8.93 -1.55
N ASP A 94 20.08 8.07 -1.21
CA ASP A 94 20.05 6.67 -1.67
C ASP A 94 18.99 6.48 -2.76
N ALA A 95 19.45 6.17 -3.98
CA ALA A 95 18.59 5.97 -5.15
C ALA A 95 17.55 4.87 -4.95
N LEU A 96 17.86 3.82 -4.17
CA LEU A 96 16.93 2.72 -3.92
C LEU A 96 15.73 3.18 -3.09
N PHE A 97 15.98 3.99 -2.05
CA PHE A 97 14.93 4.59 -1.21
C PHE A 97 14.20 5.75 -1.89
N ILE A 98 14.65 6.20 -3.07
CA ILE A 98 13.92 7.17 -3.89
C ILE A 98 13.02 6.45 -4.89
N VAL A 99 13.62 5.57 -5.70
CA VAL A 99 12.92 4.98 -6.86
C VAL A 99 11.88 3.97 -6.42
N VAL A 100 12.19 3.12 -5.45
CA VAL A 100 11.26 2.05 -5.03
C VAL A 100 9.98 2.65 -4.45
N PRO A 101 10.03 3.54 -3.43
CA PRO A 101 8.81 4.11 -2.88
C PRO A 101 8.04 4.95 -3.91
N LEU A 102 8.72 5.68 -4.79
CA LEU A 102 8.05 6.46 -5.83
C LEU A 102 7.23 5.57 -6.79
N VAL A 103 7.80 4.46 -7.25
CA VAL A 103 7.10 3.52 -8.14
C VAL A 103 5.92 2.87 -7.42
N LEU A 104 6.11 2.48 -6.15
CA LEU A 104 5.05 1.90 -5.33
C LEU A 104 3.91 2.89 -5.07
N ALA A 105 4.23 4.16 -4.80
CA ALA A 105 3.25 5.22 -4.63
C ALA A 105 2.39 5.41 -5.88
N LEU A 106 3.02 5.46 -7.06
CA LEU A 106 2.32 5.62 -8.33
C LEU A 106 1.41 4.44 -8.64
N ALA A 107 1.91 3.21 -8.47
CA ALA A 107 1.13 2.00 -8.72
C ALA A 107 -0.07 1.90 -7.76
N THR A 108 0.17 2.12 -6.48
CA THR A 108 -0.86 2.02 -5.43
C THR A 108 -1.90 3.14 -5.56
N GLY A 109 -1.46 4.37 -5.83
CA GLY A 109 -2.32 5.52 -6.07
C GLY A 109 -3.18 5.36 -7.33
N ALA A 110 -2.60 4.89 -8.44
CA ALA A 110 -3.34 4.62 -9.67
C ALA A 110 -4.41 3.54 -9.46
N ALA A 111 -4.08 2.48 -8.71
CA ALA A 111 -5.04 1.42 -8.38
C ALA A 111 -6.19 1.95 -7.49
N ALA A 112 -5.89 2.82 -6.52
CA ALA A 112 -6.91 3.47 -5.69
C ALA A 112 -7.86 4.34 -6.53
N LEU A 113 -7.32 5.17 -7.43
CA LEU A 113 -8.11 6.03 -8.31
C LEU A 113 -8.98 5.21 -9.27
N TRP A 114 -8.44 4.13 -9.83
CA TRP A 114 -9.19 3.24 -10.71
C TRP A 114 -10.36 2.59 -9.98
N LEU A 115 -10.13 2.02 -8.79
CA LEU A 115 -11.20 1.43 -7.98
C LEU A 115 -12.26 2.46 -7.59
N ASN A 116 -11.86 3.66 -7.14
CA ASN A 116 -12.80 4.74 -6.85
C ASN A 116 -13.66 5.11 -8.07
N SER A 117 -13.04 5.18 -9.26
CA SER A 117 -13.76 5.43 -10.51
C SER A 117 -14.76 4.33 -10.86
N ALA A 118 -14.44 3.06 -10.56
CA ALA A 118 -15.32 1.93 -10.81
C ALA A 118 -16.52 1.95 -9.85
N ILE A 119 -16.29 2.24 -8.56
CA ILE A 119 -17.33 2.39 -7.55
C ILE A 119 -18.31 3.51 -7.92
N ARG A 120 -17.79 4.64 -8.39
CA ARG A 120 -18.64 5.78 -8.80
C ARG A 120 -19.50 5.47 -10.02
N ARG A 121 -18.99 4.66 -10.96
CA ARG A 121 -19.72 4.24 -12.17
C ARG A 121 -20.77 3.16 -11.90
N SER A 122 -20.66 2.43 -10.79
CA SER A 122 -21.61 1.38 -10.41
C SER A 122 -22.75 1.86 -9.51
N ARG A 123 -22.77 3.15 -9.14
CA ARG A 123 -23.85 3.80 -8.40
C ARG A 123 -24.80 4.45 -9.38
#